data_AF-A0A958FQ37-F1
#
_entry.id   AF-A0A958FQ37-F1
#
_cell.length_a   1.000
_cell.length_b   1.000
_cell.length_c   1.000
_cell.angle_alpha   90.00
_cell.angle_beta   90.00
_cell.angle_gamma   90.00
#
_symmetry.space_group_name_H-M   'P 1'
#
loop_
_entity.id
_entity.type
_entity.pdbx_description
1 polymer ?
#
loop_
_entity_poly.entity_id
_entity_poly.type
_entity_poly.pdbx_seq_one_letter_code
_entity_poly.pdbx_strand_id
1 'polypeptide(L)'
;MRKFVTPILMVAMLFSLTVFGQNRFDRLATIDAMPEDIGGFGNFVAGVDLDDDGLLEIYTVNDDWYDQVGLDLVPRIYKYEDGPDGWDLVWSTRLPLEFQNTWPALAAGDLDNDGKAEIIWTPTNNTGGGLQPNPERIVVFETPGDGSNGMGVDNGDGTWRPNASWTIASTNNANIRPFKIVITDIDSDGVDEIVASCRAGDGIQIYSVDNVPDAADSSDVWTLEFSGVAGTHYDLAVIGNTVYGIQDNG
;
A
#
# COMPACT_ATOMS: atom_id res chain seq x y z
N MET A 1 -9.19 64.15 -5.76
CA MET A 1 -8.13 63.11 -5.74
C MET A 1 -8.46 61.85 -4.94
N ARG A 2 -9.25 61.90 -3.84
CA ARG A 2 -9.57 60.69 -3.03
C ARG A 2 -10.46 59.62 -3.69
N LYS A 3 -11.21 59.93 -4.76
CA LYS A 3 -12.18 59.00 -5.39
C LYS A 3 -11.55 57.93 -6.32
N PHE A 4 -10.27 58.07 -6.67
CA PHE A 4 -9.56 57.12 -7.54
C PHE A 4 -8.62 56.18 -6.78
N VAL A 5 -8.35 56.43 -5.49
CA VAL A 5 -7.40 55.62 -4.71
C VAL A 5 -8.00 54.24 -4.36
N THR A 6 -9.27 54.20 -3.99
CA THR A 6 -9.97 52.96 -3.61
C THR A 6 -10.09 51.93 -4.75
N PRO A 7 -10.50 52.30 -5.98
CA PRO A 7 -10.55 51.32 -7.08
C PRO A 7 -9.16 50.84 -7.50
N ILE A 8 -8.12 51.69 -7.42
CA ILE A 8 -6.74 51.27 -7.71
C ILE A 8 -6.24 50.28 -6.65
N LEU A 9 -6.56 50.49 -5.37
CA LEU A 9 -6.17 49.58 -4.30
C LEU A 9 -6.87 48.21 -4.42
N MET A 10 -8.17 48.19 -4.78
CA MET A 10 -8.91 46.95 -5.03
C MET A 10 -8.38 46.17 -6.23
N VAL A 11 -8.05 46.87 -7.32
CA VAL A 11 -7.43 46.24 -8.50
C VAL A 11 -6.05 45.69 -8.16
N ALA A 12 -5.22 46.43 -7.41
CA ALA A 12 -3.92 45.94 -6.95
C ALA A 12 -4.04 44.73 -6.02
N MET A 13 -5.04 44.69 -5.12
CA MET A 13 -5.33 43.51 -4.28
C MET A 13 -5.75 42.30 -5.12
N LEU A 14 -6.65 42.49 -6.09
CA LEU A 14 -7.11 41.43 -6.99
C LEU A 14 -5.97 40.85 -7.84
N PHE A 15 -5.05 41.69 -8.32
CA PHE A 15 -3.85 41.22 -9.03
C PHE A 15 -2.83 40.55 -8.10
N SER A 16 -2.72 40.95 -6.83
CA SER A 16 -1.81 40.28 -5.88
C SER A 16 -2.26 38.86 -5.53
N LEU A 17 -3.56 38.59 -5.46
CA LEU A 17 -4.10 37.26 -5.15
C LEU A 17 -3.91 36.25 -6.29
N THR A 18 -3.82 36.70 -7.55
CA THR A 18 -3.63 35.81 -8.70
C THR A 18 -2.16 35.45 -8.95
N VAL A 19 -1.21 36.30 -8.54
CA VAL A 19 0.23 36.06 -8.73
C VAL A 19 0.80 35.09 -7.69
N PHE A 20 0.28 35.09 -6.46
CA PHE A 20 0.73 34.17 -5.39
C PHE A 20 -0.14 32.92 -5.21
N GLY A 21 -1.28 32.84 -5.91
CA GLY A 21 -2.25 31.75 -5.77
C GLY A 21 -2.14 30.63 -6.81
N GLN A 22 -1.17 30.67 -7.73
CA GLN A 22 -0.94 29.55 -8.64
C GLN A 22 -0.11 28.48 -7.93
N ASN A 23 -0.79 27.49 -7.36
CA ASN A 23 -0.16 26.21 -7.02
C ASN A 23 0.35 25.61 -8.32
N ARG A 24 1.63 25.82 -8.61
CA ARG A 24 2.31 25.25 -9.77
C ARG A 24 2.65 23.82 -9.41
N PHE A 25 1.95 22.87 -10.03
CA PHE A 25 2.31 21.45 -9.97
C PHE A 25 3.48 21.22 -10.93
N ASP A 26 4.68 21.44 -10.43
CA ASP A 26 5.91 21.10 -11.15
C ASP A 26 6.26 19.64 -10.89
N ARG A 27 6.50 18.88 -11.96
CA ARG A 27 7.10 17.55 -11.84
C ARG A 27 8.54 17.73 -11.35
N LEU A 28 8.81 17.29 -10.12
CA LEU A 28 10.13 17.37 -9.50
C LEU A 28 11.05 16.22 -9.93
N ALA A 29 10.49 15.01 -10.07
CA ALA A 29 11.23 13.81 -10.45
C ALA A 29 10.38 12.85 -11.29
N THR A 30 11.04 11.87 -11.88
CA THR A 30 10.43 10.68 -12.49
C THR A 30 11.19 9.47 -11.98
N ILE A 31 10.46 8.48 -11.47
CA ILE A 31 10.98 7.15 -11.13
C ILE A 31 10.43 6.21 -12.20
N ASP A 32 11.33 5.58 -12.96
CA ASP A 32 10.94 4.59 -13.96
C ASP A 32 10.73 3.23 -13.28
N ALA A 33 9.74 2.46 -13.75
CA ALA A 33 9.56 1.09 -13.32
C ALA A 33 10.75 0.21 -13.76
N MET A 34 10.98 -0.87 -13.03
CA MET A 34 12.02 -1.83 -13.38
C MET A 34 11.74 -2.46 -14.75
N PRO A 35 12.77 -2.87 -15.52
CA PRO A 35 12.58 -3.47 -16.85
C PRO A 35 11.65 -4.69 -16.87
N GLU A 36 11.59 -5.43 -15.77
CA GLU A 36 10.71 -6.58 -15.58
C GLU A 36 9.25 -6.22 -15.34
N ASP A 37 8.98 -5.01 -14.87
CA ASP A 37 7.63 -4.52 -14.54
C ASP A 37 7.06 -3.74 -15.71
N ILE A 38 6.87 -4.45 -16.82
CA ILE A 38 6.38 -3.87 -18.07
C ILE A 38 4.98 -3.26 -17.95
N GLY A 39 4.17 -3.72 -16.97
CA GLY A 39 2.88 -3.12 -16.59
C GLY A 39 3.00 -1.84 -15.75
N GLY A 40 4.19 -1.53 -15.25
CA GLY A 40 4.45 -0.38 -14.38
C GLY A 40 4.10 -0.64 -12.92
N PHE A 41 3.86 0.45 -12.18
CA PHE A 41 3.48 0.42 -10.77
C PHE A 41 1.96 0.29 -10.61
N GLY A 42 1.52 -0.60 -9.72
CA GLY A 42 0.11 -0.87 -9.43
C GLY A 42 -0.43 -0.06 -8.25
N ASN A 43 0.41 0.24 -7.26
CA ASN A 43 0.04 1.05 -6.10
C ASN A 43 1.28 1.61 -5.41
N PHE A 44 1.11 2.64 -4.58
CA PHE A 44 2.22 3.25 -3.85
C PHE A 44 1.79 3.87 -2.50
N VAL A 45 2.77 3.97 -1.60
CA VAL A 45 2.76 4.80 -0.39
C VAL A 45 3.93 5.78 -0.55
N ALA A 46 3.72 7.06 -0.28
CA ALA A 46 4.72 8.10 -0.56
C ALA A 46 4.74 9.19 0.52
N GLY A 47 5.92 9.78 0.73
CA GLY A 47 6.10 10.89 1.67
C GLY A 47 6.10 10.43 3.12
N VAL A 48 6.57 9.20 3.35
CA VAL A 48 6.74 8.57 4.67
C VAL A 48 8.22 8.48 5.02
N ASP A 49 8.53 8.16 6.27
CA ASP A 49 9.88 7.90 6.80
C ASP A 49 9.68 6.79 7.84
N LEU A 50 9.59 5.55 7.35
CA LEU A 50 9.16 4.39 8.14
C LEU A 50 10.33 3.77 8.91
N ASP A 51 11.57 3.94 8.45
CA ASP A 51 12.75 3.49 9.20
C ASP A 51 13.34 4.55 10.14
N ASP A 52 12.79 5.78 10.17
CA ASP A 52 13.16 6.89 11.07
C ASP A 52 14.60 7.37 10.86
N ASP A 53 15.06 7.35 9.60
CA ASP A 53 16.40 7.83 9.22
C ASP A 53 16.43 9.32 8.80
N GLY A 54 15.25 9.92 8.65
CA GLY A 54 15.05 11.34 8.31
C GLY A 54 14.92 11.62 6.81
N LEU A 55 14.93 10.60 5.96
CA LEU A 55 14.73 10.71 4.51
C LEU A 55 13.32 10.30 4.12
N LEU A 56 12.77 10.97 3.12
CA LEU A 56 11.42 10.63 2.63
C LEU A 56 11.49 9.42 1.71
N GLU A 57 10.47 8.57 1.81
CA GLU A 57 10.41 7.31 1.11
C GLU A 57 9.17 7.20 0.22
N ILE A 58 9.30 6.36 -0.81
CA ILE A 58 8.20 5.88 -1.64
C ILE A 58 8.28 4.35 -1.69
N TYR A 59 7.21 3.71 -1.26
CA TYR A 59 6.97 2.30 -1.46
C TYR A 59 6.06 2.09 -2.65
N THR A 60 6.38 1.13 -3.51
CA THR A 60 5.58 0.83 -4.68
C THR A 60 5.62 -0.64 -5.03
N VAL A 61 4.53 -1.14 -5.59
CA VAL A 61 4.38 -2.53 -6.05
C VAL A 61 4.10 -2.56 -7.54
N ASN A 62 4.52 -3.60 -8.24
CA ASN A 62 4.27 -3.74 -9.67
C ASN A 62 2.83 -4.17 -9.99
N ASP A 63 2.37 -3.87 -11.21
CA ASP A 63 1.05 -4.29 -11.73
C ASP A 63 1.21 -5.31 -12.85
N ASP A 64 0.37 -6.34 -12.89
CA ASP A 64 0.25 -7.26 -14.02
C ASP A 64 -0.68 -6.67 -15.08
N TRP A 65 -0.15 -6.21 -16.21
CA TRP A 65 -0.94 -5.60 -17.27
C TRP A 65 -0.90 -6.39 -18.59
N TYR A 66 0.15 -7.17 -18.79
CA TYR A 66 0.46 -7.87 -20.03
C TYR A 66 0.45 -9.40 -19.89
N ASP A 67 0.17 -9.95 -18.70
CA ASP A 67 0.13 -11.38 -18.42
C ASP A 67 1.46 -12.10 -18.80
N GLN A 68 2.62 -11.47 -18.60
CA GLN A 68 3.90 -12.03 -19.04
C GLN A 68 4.67 -12.75 -17.93
N VAL A 69 4.80 -14.08 -18.09
CA VAL A 69 5.47 -14.96 -17.11
C VAL A 69 6.93 -14.55 -16.90
N GLY A 70 7.34 -14.47 -15.63
CA GLY A 70 8.67 -14.04 -15.22
C GLY A 70 8.87 -12.52 -15.24
N LEU A 71 7.93 -11.75 -15.82
CA LEU A 71 7.93 -10.30 -15.84
C LEU A 71 6.87 -9.77 -14.87
N ASP A 72 5.83 -9.11 -15.36
CA ASP A 72 4.80 -8.40 -14.58
C ASP A 72 3.85 -9.35 -13.82
N LEU A 73 3.86 -10.65 -14.13
CA LEU A 73 3.16 -11.66 -13.34
C LEU A 73 3.83 -12.00 -12.00
N VAL A 74 5.10 -11.63 -11.79
CA VAL A 74 5.81 -11.87 -10.53
C VAL A 74 5.60 -10.68 -9.60
N PRO A 75 4.99 -10.83 -8.41
CA PRO A 75 4.78 -9.71 -7.49
C PRO A 75 6.11 -9.19 -6.95
N ARG A 76 6.33 -7.88 -7.08
CA ARG A 76 7.51 -7.17 -6.57
C ARG A 76 7.10 -5.92 -5.80
N ILE A 77 7.93 -5.57 -4.82
CA ILE A 77 7.82 -4.35 -4.04
C ILE A 77 9.18 -3.66 -3.96
N TYR A 78 9.15 -2.33 -3.96
CA TYR A 78 10.31 -1.45 -3.99
C TYR A 78 10.16 -0.35 -2.95
N LYS A 79 11.27 0.01 -2.30
CA LYS A 79 11.45 1.20 -1.47
C LYS A 79 12.44 2.14 -2.18
N TYR A 80 11.98 3.34 -2.49
CA TYR A 80 12.81 4.44 -2.95
C TYR A 80 12.96 5.47 -1.84
N GLU A 81 14.11 6.14 -1.77
CA GLU A 81 14.44 7.13 -0.75
C GLU A 81 14.97 8.41 -1.40
N ASP A 82 14.54 9.58 -0.89
CA ASP A 82 14.90 10.90 -1.42
C ASP A 82 16.30 11.31 -0.93
N GLY A 83 17.31 10.74 -1.58
CA GLY A 83 18.72 11.02 -1.33
C GLY A 83 19.19 12.35 -1.93
N PRO A 84 20.48 12.71 -1.74
CA PRO A 84 21.05 13.97 -2.23
C PRO A 84 21.00 14.15 -3.75
N ASP A 85 21.00 13.05 -4.49
CA ASP A 85 21.00 13.01 -5.96
C ASP A 85 19.61 12.69 -6.54
N GLY A 86 18.59 12.57 -5.70
CA GLY A 86 17.20 12.23 -6.04
C GLY A 86 16.77 10.88 -5.45
N TRP A 87 15.73 10.30 -6.05
CA TRP A 87 15.13 9.05 -5.58
C TRP A 87 16.00 7.84 -5.91
N ASP A 88 16.57 7.20 -4.89
CA ASP A 88 17.40 6.01 -5.00
C ASP A 88 16.62 4.76 -4.59
N LEU A 89 16.77 3.65 -5.32
CA LEU A 89 16.22 2.35 -4.93
C LEU A 89 17.11 1.75 -3.82
N VAL A 90 16.60 1.72 -2.59
CA VAL A 90 17.37 1.33 -1.39
C VAL A 90 16.98 -0.03 -0.84
N TRP A 91 15.77 -0.50 -1.13
CA TRP A 91 15.32 -1.85 -0.79
C TRP A 91 14.31 -2.37 -1.82
N SER A 92 14.32 -3.68 -2.03
CA SER A 92 13.31 -4.36 -2.85
C SER A 92 13.25 -5.84 -2.55
N THR A 93 12.12 -6.45 -2.85
CA THR A 93 11.98 -7.91 -2.86
C THR A 93 10.91 -8.35 -3.85
N ARG A 94 10.80 -9.67 -4.02
CA ARG A 94 9.70 -10.32 -4.72
C ARG A 94 9.11 -11.41 -3.83
N LEU A 95 7.81 -11.64 -3.97
CA LEU A 95 7.20 -12.80 -3.33
C LEU A 95 7.59 -14.08 -4.09
N PRO A 96 7.63 -15.25 -3.42
CA PRO A 96 7.85 -16.55 -4.06
C PRO A 96 6.58 -17.02 -4.81
N LEU A 97 6.03 -16.13 -5.64
CA LEU A 97 4.83 -16.31 -6.43
C LEU A 97 5.16 -16.00 -7.89
N GLU A 98 4.56 -16.76 -8.81
CA GLU A 98 4.85 -16.66 -10.25
C GLU A 98 3.70 -16.03 -11.02
N PHE A 99 2.55 -15.84 -10.36
CA PHE A 99 1.35 -15.31 -10.96
C PHE A 99 0.68 -14.31 -10.02
N GLN A 100 0.41 -13.12 -10.54
CA GLN A 100 -0.48 -12.13 -9.93
C GLN A 100 -1.53 -11.68 -10.94
N ASN A 101 -2.28 -10.66 -10.56
CA ASN A 101 -3.27 -9.95 -11.35
C ASN A 101 -3.12 -8.46 -11.05
N THR A 102 -3.89 -7.65 -11.77
CA THR A 102 -4.00 -6.20 -11.58
C THR A 102 -4.48 -5.76 -10.18
N TRP A 103 -4.16 -4.50 -9.85
CA TRP A 103 -4.70 -3.71 -8.74
C TRP A 103 -4.35 -4.23 -7.33
N PRO A 104 -3.06 -4.42 -7.02
CA PRO A 104 -2.65 -4.70 -5.65
C PRO A 104 -3.01 -3.53 -4.71
N ALA A 105 -3.29 -3.83 -3.44
CA ALA A 105 -3.47 -2.80 -2.41
C ALA A 105 -2.18 -2.64 -1.59
N LEU A 106 -1.82 -1.41 -1.24
CA LEU A 106 -0.65 -1.11 -0.44
C LEU A 106 -1.01 -0.04 0.60
N ALA A 107 -0.55 -0.19 1.84
CA ALA A 107 -0.67 0.80 2.89
C ALA A 107 0.50 0.69 3.87
N ALA A 108 0.71 1.74 4.66
CA ALA A 108 1.59 1.73 5.81
C ALA A 108 0.76 1.77 7.11
N GLY A 109 1.30 1.22 8.19
CA GLY A 109 0.65 1.15 9.50
C GLY A 109 1.60 0.66 10.61
N ASP A 110 1.00 0.34 11.75
CA ASP A 110 1.60 -0.34 12.91
C ASP A 110 0.58 -1.38 13.42
N LEU A 111 0.50 -2.53 12.76
CA LEU A 111 -0.59 -3.51 12.91
C LEU A 111 -0.65 -4.14 14.29
N ASP A 112 0.49 -4.35 14.95
CA ASP A 112 0.54 -4.95 16.29
C ASP A 112 0.93 -3.95 17.39
N ASN A 113 1.05 -2.67 17.03
CA ASN A 113 1.30 -1.54 17.94
C ASN A 113 2.59 -1.71 18.76
N ASP A 114 3.62 -2.29 18.14
CA ASP A 114 4.93 -2.48 18.75
C ASP A 114 5.84 -1.23 18.62
N GLY A 115 5.41 -0.26 17.79
CA GLY A 115 6.08 1.01 17.55
C GLY A 115 7.04 1.00 16.36
N LYS A 116 7.18 -0.11 15.65
CA LYS A 116 7.81 -0.16 14.33
C LYS A 116 6.77 0.06 13.27
N ALA A 117 7.22 0.57 12.13
CA ALA A 117 6.32 0.78 11.01
C ALA A 117 6.33 -0.45 10.10
N GLU A 118 5.17 -0.78 9.54
CA GLU A 118 5.07 -1.77 8.47
C GLU A 118 4.53 -1.21 7.18
N ILE A 119 4.84 -1.95 6.12
CA ILE A 119 4.15 -1.92 4.84
C ILE A 119 3.31 -3.17 4.71
N ILE A 120 2.00 -2.95 4.58
CA ILE A 120 0.98 -3.97 4.40
C ILE A 120 0.65 -4.02 2.91
N TRP A 121 0.85 -5.18 2.31
CA TRP A 121 0.54 -5.41 0.90
C TRP A 121 -0.46 -6.53 0.75
N THR A 122 -1.47 -6.32 -0.10
CA THR A 122 -2.33 -7.40 -0.59
C THR A 122 -2.04 -7.67 -2.07
N PRO A 123 -1.14 -8.62 -2.38
CA PRO A 123 -0.90 -9.02 -3.76
C PRO A 123 -2.18 -9.57 -4.36
N THR A 124 -2.58 -9.08 -5.54
CA THR A 124 -3.75 -9.63 -6.21
C THR A 124 -3.37 -10.97 -6.81
N ASN A 125 -3.55 -12.08 -6.09
CA ASN A 125 -3.04 -13.35 -6.60
C ASN A 125 -3.85 -13.88 -7.78
N ASN A 126 -3.15 -14.56 -8.68
CA ASN A 126 -3.71 -15.41 -9.71
C ASN A 126 -3.33 -16.85 -9.39
N THR A 127 -4.29 -17.79 -9.32
CA THR A 127 -3.98 -19.14 -8.83
C THR A 127 -3.23 -20.00 -9.85
N GLY A 128 -2.94 -19.46 -11.04
CA GLY A 128 -2.11 -20.09 -12.07
C GLY A 128 -2.65 -21.44 -12.54
N GLY A 129 -3.98 -21.61 -12.53
CA GLY A 129 -4.60 -22.90 -12.85
C GLY A 129 -4.28 -24.03 -11.86
N GLY A 130 -3.91 -23.69 -10.62
CA GLY A 130 -3.56 -24.64 -9.54
C GLY A 130 -2.06 -24.74 -9.24
N LEU A 131 -1.21 -23.96 -9.92
CA LEU A 131 0.24 -23.91 -9.65
C LEU A 131 0.57 -23.17 -8.34
N GLN A 132 -0.28 -22.24 -7.93
CA GLN A 132 -0.24 -21.57 -6.63
C GLN A 132 -1.66 -21.60 -6.05
N PRO A 133 -2.09 -22.75 -5.48
CA PRO A 133 -3.49 -23.00 -5.19
C PRO A 133 -3.98 -22.20 -3.97
N ASN A 134 -3.11 -21.83 -3.02
CA ASN A 134 -3.50 -20.98 -1.90
C ASN A 134 -2.34 -20.06 -1.47
N PRO A 135 -2.01 -19.03 -2.27
CA PRO A 135 -0.93 -18.12 -1.97
C PRO A 135 -1.31 -17.18 -0.82
N GLU A 136 -0.29 -16.59 -0.20
CA GLU A 136 -0.47 -15.48 0.73
C GLU A 136 -1.11 -14.29 -0.01
N ARG A 137 -2.13 -13.71 0.62
CA ARG A 137 -2.98 -12.62 0.10
C ARG A 137 -2.84 -11.34 0.90
N ILE A 138 -2.30 -11.44 2.11
CA ILE A 138 -1.81 -10.34 2.93
C ILE A 138 -0.37 -10.69 3.28
N VAL A 139 0.54 -9.75 3.09
CA VAL A 139 1.94 -9.85 3.53
C VAL A 139 2.32 -8.55 4.20
N VAL A 140 3.10 -8.65 5.28
CA VAL A 140 3.53 -7.51 6.10
C VAL A 140 5.05 -7.50 6.14
N PHE A 141 5.64 -6.38 5.74
CA PHE A 141 7.07 -6.11 5.87
C PHE A 141 7.26 -5.01 6.90
N GLU A 142 7.97 -5.29 7.97
CA GLU A 142 8.22 -4.38 9.09
C GLU A 142 9.64 -3.82 9.01
N THR A 143 9.83 -2.59 9.49
CA THR A 143 11.18 -2.03 9.66
C THR A 143 11.87 -2.63 10.89
N PRO A 144 13.19 -2.82 10.89
CA PRO A 144 13.92 -3.31 12.06
C PRO A 144 13.93 -2.31 13.24
N GLY A 145 13.43 -1.08 13.04
CA GLY A 145 13.44 -0.01 14.04
C GLY A 145 14.84 0.52 14.38
N ASP A 146 15.82 0.35 13.48
CA ASP A 146 17.22 0.74 13.70
C ASP A 146 17.75 1.79 12.70
N GLY A 147 16.88 2.38 11.87
CA GLY A 147 17.28 3.33 10.83
C GLY A 147 17.89 2.70 9.59
N SER A 148 17.84 1.37 9.46
CA SER A 148 18.32 0.69 8.26
C SER A 148 17.20 0.44 7.24
N ASN A 149 17.60 0.51 5.98
CA ASN A 149 16.74 0.33 4.81
C ASN A 149 16.08 -1.05 4.66
N GLY A 150 16.50 -2.04 5.43
CA GLY A 150 15.95 -3.38 5.35
C GLY A 150 14.51 -3.41 5.84
N MET A 151 13.61 -4.10 5.12
CA MET A 151 12.29 -4.44 5.63
C MET A 151 12.03 -5.94 5.51
N GLY A 152 11.37 -6.52 6.51
CA GLY A 152 11.21 -7.97 6.60
C GLY A 152 12.47 -8.68 7.06
N VAL A 153 12.53 -9.98 6.77
CA VAL A 153 13.67 -10.82 7.13
C VAL A 153 14.50 -11.16 5.90
N ASP A 154 15.78 -10.81 5.94
CA ASP A 154 16.75 -11.14 4.89
C ASP A 154 16.89 -12.66 4.73
N ASN A 155 16.74 -13.14 3.50
CA ASN A 155 16.93 -14.55 3.15
C ASN A 155 18.41 -14.90 2.88
N GLY A 156 19.29 -13.90 2.82
CA GLY A 156 20.72 -14.05 2.53
C GLY A 156 21.02 -14.28 1.04
N ASP A 157 20.03 -14.10 0.16
CA ASP A 157 20.13 -14.27 -1.29
C ASP A 157 19.78 -12.99 -2.08
N GLY A 158 19.65 -11.86 -1.37
CA GLY A 158 19.23 -10.58 -1.93
C GLY A 158 17.71 -10.41 -1.99
N THR A 159 16.93 -11.36 -1.45
CA THR A 159 15.49 -11.23 -1.25
C THR A 159 15.13 -11.17 0.23
N TRP A 160 13.95 -10.62 0.51
CA TRP A 160 13.39 -10.47 1.84
C TRP A 160 12.06 -11.20 1.92
N ARG A 161 11.83 -11.92 3.03
CA ARG A 161 10.53 -12.51 3.34
C ARG A 161 9.74 -11.58 4.28
N PRO A 162 8.40 -11.58 4.19
CA PRO A 162 7.56 -10.81 5.12
C PRO A 162 7.69 -11.33 6.56
N ASN A 163 7.46 -10.45 7.54
CA ASN A 163 7.39 -10.79 8.97
C ASN A 163 6.15 -11.65 9.26
N ALA A 164 5.02 -11.25 8.71
CA ALA A 164 3.74 -11.95 8.84
C ALA A 164 3.07 -12.08 7.46
N SER A 165 2.29 -13.14 7.28
CA SER A 165 1.55 -13.35 6.03
C SER A 165 0.34 -14.24 6.24
N TRP A 166 -0.71 -13.98 5.46
CA TRP A 166 -1.92 -14.78 5.54
C TRP A 166 -2.61 -15.02 4.20
N THR A 167 -3.04 -16.27 4.01
CA THR A 167 -3.73 -16.69 2.78
C THR A 167 -5.15 -16.16 2.70
N ILE A 168 -5.76 -15.68 3.80
CA ILE A 168 -7.18 -15.30 4.02
C ILE A 168 -8.23 -16.31 3.53
N ALA A 169 -7.81 -17.47 3.00
CA ALA A 169 -8.66 -18.42 2.33
C ALA A 169 -8.55 -19.80 2.98
N SER A 170 -9.69 -20.36 3.36
CA SER A 170 -9.79 -21.70 3.94
C SER A 170 -9.76 -22.83 2.90
N THR A 171 -9.77 -22.50 1.61
CA THR A 171 -9.79 -23.47 0.51
C THR A 171 -8.92 -23.03 -0.66
N ASN A 172 -8.35 -24.02 -1.34
CA ASN A 172 -7.57 -23.79 -2.56
C ASN A 172 -8.42 -23.15 -3.65
N ASN A 173 -7.81 -22.26 -4.40
CA ASN A 173 -8.34 -21.52 -5.54
C ASN A 173 -9.51 -20.60 -5.19
N ALA A 174 -9.64 -20.21 -3.92
CA ALA A 174 -10.58 -19.17 -3.53
C ALA A 174 -10.22 -17.86 -4.26
N ASN A 175 -11.23 -17.26 -4.88
CA ASN A 175 -11.09 -16.02 -5.62
C ASN A 175 -11.42 -14.84 -4.69
N ILE A 176 -10.46 -14.48 -3.83
CA ILE A 176 -10.55 -13.34 -2.92
C ILE A 176 -9.48 -12.33 -3.35
N ARG A 177 -9.88 -11.07 -3.57
CA ARG A 177 -9.02 -10.04 -4.12
C ARG A 177 -9.24 -8.69 -3.42
N PRO A 178 -8.64 -8.50 -2.24
CA PRO A 178 -8.48 -7.15 -1.68
C PRO A 178 -7.71 -6.29 -2.67
N PHE A 179 -8.22 -5.09 -2.96
CA PHE A 179 -7.57 -4.17 -3.92
C PHE A 179 -7.49 -2.72 -3.38
N LYS A 180 -8.18 -2.44 -2.28
CA LYS A 180 -8.06 -1.22 -1.50
C LYS A 180 -8.07 -1.61 -0.02
N ILE A 181 -7.11 -1.10 0.73
CA ILE A 181 -7.02 -1.29 2.18
C ILE A 181 -6.88 0.05 2.88
N VAL A 182 -7.34 0.12 4.12
CA VAL A 182 -7.11 1.18 5.09
C VAL A 182 -6.68 0.50 6.38
N ILE A 183 -5.60 0.99 6.98
CA ILE A 183 -5.11 0.53 8.28
C ILE A 183 -5.65 1.48 9.35
N THR A 184 -6.36 0.94 10.33
CA THR A 184 -6.97 1.72 11.42
C THR A 184 -7.51 0.81 12.51
N ASP A 185 -7.37 1.26 13.76
CA ASP A 185 -8.08 0.76 14.94
C ASP A 185 -9.58 1.09 14.81
N ILE A 186 -10.35 0.20 14.19
CA ILE A 186 -11.75 0.45 13.85
C ILE A 186 -12.68 0.25 15.03
N ASP A 187 -12.31 -0.60 15.98
CA ASP A 187 -13.16 -0.94 17.13
C ASP A 187 -12.68 -0.32 18.46
N SER A 188 -11.59 0.45 18.42
CA SER A 188 -11.00 1.20 19.53
C SER A 188 -10.43 0.32 20.64
N ASP A 189 -9.85 -0.83 20.29
CA ASP A 189 -9.18 -1.73 21.22
C ASP A 189 -7.66 -1.44 21.38
N GLY A 190 -7.11 -0.58 20.52
CA GLY A 190 -5.72 -0.15 20.52
C GLY A 190 -4.81 -0.98 19.62
N VAL A 191 -5.36 -1.85 18.77
CA VAL A 191 -4.67 -2.56 17.70
C VAL A 191 -5.23 -2.07 16.36
N ASP A 192 -4.40 -1.94 15.33
CA ASP A 192 -4.86 -1.49 14.02
C ASP A 192 -5.36 -2.70 13.17
N GLU A 193 -6.51 -2.57 12.53
CA GLU A 193 -7.03 -3.56 11.59
C GLU A 193 -6.75 -3.19 10.13
N ILE A 194 -6.70 -4.22 9.28
CA ILE A 194 -6.77 -4.08 7.84
C ILE A 194 -8.24 -4.08 7.40
N VAL A 195 -8.77 -2.92 7.07
CA VAL A 195 -10.10 -2.77 6.47
C VAL A 195 -9.97 -2.81 4.96
N ALA A 196 -10.51 -3.84 4.32
CA ALA A 196 -10.36 -4.11 2.90
C ALA A 196 -11.68 -3.99 2.13
N SER A 197 -11.58 -3.42 0.93
CA SER A 197 -12.56 -3.59 -0.14
C SER A 197 -12.03 -4.62 -1.12
N CYS A 198 -12.89 -5.58 -1.46
CA CYS A 198 -12.53 -6.70 -2.31
C CYS A 198 -13.27 -6.65 -3.64
N ARG A 199 -12.53 -6.86 -4.73
CA ARG A 199 -13.06 -6.98 -6.09
C ARG A 199 -13.67 -8.35 -6.37
N ALA A 200 -13.23 -9.35 -5.62
CA ALA A 200 -13.76 -10.71 -5.61
C ALA A 200 -13.69 -11.26 -4.18
N GLY A 201 -14.63 -12.12 -3.82
CA GLY A 201 -14.91 -12.49 -2.43
C GLY A 201 -16.12 -11.72 -1.90
N ASP A 202 -16.23 -11.61 -0.58
CA ASP A 202 -17.20 -10.70 0.03
C ASP A 202 -16.70 -9.26 -0.14
N GLY A 203 -17.62 -8.30 -0.33
CA GLY A 203 -17.26 -6.96 -0.80
C GLY A 203 -16.41 -6.16 0.18
N ILE A 204 -16.63 -6.34 1.48
CA ILE A 204 -15.82 -5.75 2.56
C ILE A 204 -15.35 -6.87 3.49
N GLN A 205 -14.07 -6.83 3.85
CA GLN A 205 -13.47 -7.73 4.83
C GLN A 205 -12.61 -6.93 5.81
N ILE A 206 -12.58 -7.35 7.08
CA ILE A 206 -11.74 -6.76 8.12
C ILE A 206 -10.88 -7.87 8.69
N TYR A 207 -9.57 -7.64 8.74
CA TYR A 207 -8.59 -8.60 9.23
C TYR A 207 -7.76 -7.97 10.35
N SER A 208 -7.42 -8.78 11.34
CA SER A 208 -6.51 -8.43 12.43
C SER A 208 -5.40 -9.49 12.53
N VAL A 209 -4.28 -9.12 13.13
CA VAL A 209 -3.19 -10.01 13.50
C VAL A 209 -2.74 -9.65 14.92
N ASP A 210 -2.41 -10.65 15.75
CA ASP A 210 -2.03 -10.41 17.14
C ASP A 210 -0.57 -9.98 17.34
N ASN A 211 0.31 -10.26 16.36
CA ASN A 211 1.69 -9.82 16.31
C ASN A 211 2.26 -9.85 14.89
N VAL A 212 3.31 -9.07 14.67
CA VAL A 212 4.18 -9.09 13.50
C VAL A 212 5.59 -9.48 13.98
N PRO A 213 5.99 -10.77 13.89
CA PRO A 213 7.23 -11.19 14.53
C PRO A 213 8.47 -10.76 13.73
N ASP A 214 9.41 -10.08 14.41
CA ASP A 214 10.74 -9.70 13.88
C ASP A 214 11.46 -10.82 13.12
N ALA A 215 11.31 -12.07 13.58
CA ALA A 215 12.01 -13.23 13.04
C ALA A 215 11.22 -13.96 11.93
N ALA A 216 9.97 -13.56 11.66
CA ALA A 216 9.02 -14.28 10.83
C ALA A 216 8.90 -15.76 11.25
N ASP A 217 8.70 -16.01 12.55
CA ASP A 217 8.71 -17.35 13.14
C ASP A 217 7.32 -18.03 13.18
N SER A 218 6.33 -17.40 12.54
CA SER A 218 4.94 -17.86 12.48
C SER A 218 4.21 -17.86 13.82
N SER A 219 4.60 -16.99 14.76
CA SER A 219 3.85 -16.73 15.99
C SER A 219 2.58 -15.91 15.79
N ASP A 220 2.40 -15.35 14.60
CA ASP A 220 1.27 -14.52 14.22
C ASP A 220 -0.04 -15.34 14.13
N VAL A 221 -1.10 -14.80 14.71
CA VAL A 221 -2.45 -15.34 14.70
C VAL A 221 -3.38 -14.34 14.03
N TRP A 222 -3.78 -14.68 12.82
CA TRP A 222 -4.70 -13.89 12.02
C TRP A 222 -6.17 -14.21 12.32
N THR A 223 -7.00 -13.17 12.35
CA THR A 223 -8.45 -13.29 12.49
C THR A 223 -9.18 -12.55 11.37
N LEU A 224 -10.23 -13.18 10.82
CA LEU A 224 -11.22 -12.53 9.97
C LEU A 224 -12.32 -11.98 10.88
N GLU A 225 -12.23 -10.71 11.24
CA GLU A 225 -13.16 -10.07 12.18
C GLU A 225 -14.52 -9.80 11.51
N PHE A 226 -14.51 -9.47 10.23
CA PHE A 226 -15.71 -9.23 9.46
C PHE A 226 -15.53 -9.67 8.01
N SER A 227 -16.60 -10.24 7.45
CA SER A 227 -16.71 -10.52 6.02
C SER A 227 -18.17 -10.38 5.62
N GLY A 228 -18.43 -9.49 4.66
CA GLY A 228 -19.79 -9.28 4.21
C GLY A 228 -19.93 -8.11 3.25
N VAL A 229 -21.16 -7.66 3.08
CA VAL A 229 -21.59 -6.64 2.10
C VAL A 229 -21.53 -7.17 0.66
N ALA A 230 -22.70 -7.27 0.05
CA ALA A 230 -22.83 -7.74 -1.33
C ALA A 230 -22.46 -6.64 -2.33
N GLY A 231 -21.92 -7.07 -3.47
CA GLY A 231 -21.55 -6.19 -4.58
C GLY A 231 -20.06 -5.89 -4.65
N THR A 232 -19.64 -5.36 -5.80
CA THR A 232 -18.27 -4.92 -6.03
C THR A 232 -18.14 -3.49 -5.53
N HIS A 233 -17.30 -3.29 -4.52
CA HIS A 233 -16.94 -1.96 -4.06
C HIS A 233 -15.67 -1.52 -4.78
N TYR A 234 -15.60 -0.26 -5.21
CA TYR A 234 -14.47 0.31 -5.94
C TYR A 234 -13.57 1.17 -5.04
N ASP A 235 -14.07 1.53 -3.87
CA ASP A 235 -13.33 2.26 -2.85
C ASP A 235 -14.01 2.06 -1.49
N LEU A 236 -13.37 2.52 -0.43
CA LEU A 236 -13.95 2.55 0.91
C LEU A 236 -13.51 3.79 1.68
N ALA A 237 -14.33 4.21 2.64
CA ALA A 237 -13.94 5.16 3.67
C ALA A 237 -14.24 4.56 5.05
N VAL A 238 -13.34 4.81 6.01
CA VAL A 238 -13.58 4.52 7.42
C VAL A 238 -13.80 5.85 8.13
N ILE A 239 -14.92 5.99 8.85
CA ILE A 239 -15.23 7.20 9.64
C ILE A 239 -15.65 6.75 11.04
N GLY A 240 -14.78 7.00 12.02
CA GLY A 240 -14.91 6.38 13.34
C GLY A 240 -14.90 4.86 13.19
N ASN A 241 -15.86 4.19 13.79
CA ASN A 241 -16.00 2.72 13.75
C ASN A 241 -16.89 2.20 12.61
N THR A 242 -17.10 2.99 11.56
CA THR A 242 -18.01 2.65 10.47
C THR A 242 -17.28 2.60 9.14
N VAL A 243 -17.43 1.48 8.43
CA VAL A 243 -16.97 1.31 7.05
C VAL A 243 -18.06 1.70 6.06
N TYR A 244 -17.71 2.58 5.12
CA TYR A 244 -18.52 2.98 3.99
C TYR A 244 -17.88 2.43 2.72
N GLY A 245 -18.44 1.36 2.17
CA GLY A 245 -18.06 0.87 0.85
C GLY A 245 -18.69 1.71 -0.26
N ILE A 246 -17.93 2.03 -1.31
CA ILE A 246 -18.39 2.84 -2.44
C ILE A 246 -18.60 1.91 -3.65
N GLN A 247 -19.82 1.85 -4.19
CA GLN A 247 -20.16 1.02 -5.36
C GLN A 247 -20.43 1.89 -6.60
N ASP A 248 -20.55 1.25 -7.77
CA ASP A 248 -20.86 1.91 -9.05
C ASP A 248 -22.18 2.71 -9.05
N ASN A 249 -23.11 2.41 -8.13
CA ASN A 249 -24.42 3.03 -8.02
C ASN A 249 -24.55 4.04 -6.86
N GLY A 250 -23.44 4.41 -6.21
CA GLY A 250 -23.42 5.25 -5.00
C GLY A 250 -23.42 4.39 -3.75
#